data_AF-A0AA51N908-F1
#
_entry.id   AF-A0AA51N908-F1
#
_cell.length_a   1.000
_cell.length_b   1.000
_cell.length_c   1.000
_cell.angle_alpha   90.00
_cell.angle_beta   90.00
_cell.angle_gamma   90.00
#
_symmetry.space_group_name_H-M   'P 1'
#
loop_
_entity.id
_entity.type
_entity.pdbx_description
1 polymer ?
#
loop_
_entity_poly.entity_id
_entity_poly.type
_entity_poly.pdbx_seq_one_letter_code
_entity_poly.pdbx_strand_id
1 'polypeptide(L)'
;MLLLLRNIRRKLMQNKKIGSYLLYAIGEIVLVVIGILIAVSIDDWNSENKKKASQSAYLTALKSEFEGNSEKLKQVRLINQNNIQSARALLQLMGTSPNKVSVEKLRLLVIGTIAAEVQYRPNVGVIEEIISSGKLDLFESDSIRYLLTGWSSELTKVQFQEKEEVIRFR
;
A
#
# COMPACT_ATOMS: atom_id res chain seq x y z
N MET A 1 63.10 2.66 -28.58
CA MET A 1 61.61 2.78 -28.46
C MET A 1 61.03 3.96 -29.24
N LEU A 2 61.52 5.19 -29.08
CA LEU A 2 61.02 6.37 -29.81
C LEU A 2 61.19 6.31 -31.35
N LEU A 3 62.28 5.75 -31.85
CA LEU A 3 62.53 5.60 -33.30
C LEU A 3 61.61 4.55 -33.97
N LEU A 4 61.26 3.49 -33.23
CA LEU A 4 60.34 2.45 -33.68
C LEU A 4 58.92 3.00 -33.88
N LEU A 5 58.41 3.75 -32.90
CA LEU A 5 57.13 4.45 -32.98
C LEU A 5 57.11 5.49 -34.13
N ARG A 6 58.24 6.16 -34.35
CA ARG A 6 58.38 7.14 -35.44
C ARG A 6 58.34 6.48 -36.82
N ASN A 7 58.93 5.29 -36.97
CA ASN A 7 58.91 4.53 -38.22
C ASN A 7 57.56 3.85 -38.48
N ILE A 8 56.87 3.39 -37.43
CA ILE A 8 55.49 2.88 -37.51
C ILE A 8 54.55 4.02 -37.95
N ARG A 9 54.64 5.21 -37.34
CA ARG A 9 53.88 6.40 -37.76
C ARG A 9 54.14 6.78 -39.22
N ARG A 10 55.40 6.77 -39.67
CA ARG A 10 55.74 7.07 -41.08
C ARG A 10 55.17 6.04 -42.06
N LYS A 11 55.24 4.74 -41.75
CA LYS A 11 54.64 3.68 -42.59
C LYS A 11 53.11 3.73 -42.59
N LEU A 12 52.48 4.06 -41.46
CA LEU A 12 51.03 4.25 -41.37
C LEU A 12 50.55 5.50 -42.12
N MET A 13 51.32 6.59 -42.12
CA MET A 13 51.02 7.79 -42.92
C MET A 13 51.30 7.61 -44.42
N GLN A 14 52.20 6.70 -44.80
CA GLN A 14 52.47 6.37 -46.21
C GLN A 14 51.41 5.45 -46.82
N ASN A 15 50.80 4.58 -46.03
CA ASN A 15 49.62 3.83 -46.47
C ASN A 15 48.37 4.70 -46.29
N LYS A 16 47.77 5.15 -47.40
CA LYS A 16 46.46 5.86 -47.46
C LYS A 16 45.26 5.04 -46.93
N LYS A 17 45.49 4.06 -46.03
CA LYS A 17 44.51 3.13 -45.45
C LYS A 17 44.09 3.49 -44.03
N ILE A 18 44.57 4.61 -43.46
CA ILE A 18 44.16 5.10 -42.11
C ILE A 18 42.63 5.18 -41.99
N GLY A 19 41.94 5.63 -43.04
CA GLY A 19 40.47 5.68 -43.06
C GLY A 19 39.79 4.32 -42.90
N SER A 20 40.38 3.25 -43.45
CA SER A 20 39.84 1.89 -43.33
C SER A 20 39.98 1.33 -41.92
N TYR A 21 41.09 1.63 -41.23
CA TYR A 21 41.29 1.21 -39.83
C TYR A 21 40.45 2.04 -38.86
N LEU A 22 40.26 3.33 -39.12
CA LEU A 22 39.34 4.17 -38.34
C LEU A 22 37.88 3.73 -38.50
N LEU A 23 37.43 3.44 -39.72
CA LEU A 23 36.07 2.90 -39.94
C LEU A 23 35.86 1.59 -39.18
N TYR A 24 36.85 0.70 -39.21
CA TYR A 24 36.78 -0.58 -38.51
C TYR A 24 36.72 -0.40 -36.99
N ALA A 25 37.57 0.44 -36.42
CA ALA A 25 37.56 0.73 -34.98
C ALA A 25 36.26 1.42 -34.52
N ILE A 26 35.69 2.31 -35.34
CA ILE A 26 34.38 2.91 -35.07
C ILE A 26 33.28 1.84 -35.10
N GLY A 27 33.31 0.95 -36.09
CA GLY A 27 32.38 -0.18 -36.18
C GLY A 27 32.43 -1.07 -34.95
N GLU A 28 33.62 -1.37 -34.45
CA GLU A 28 33.80 -2.18 -33.24
C GLU A 28 33.32 -1.48 -31.97
N ILE A 29 33.57 -0.17 -31.82
CA ILE A 29 33.01 0.63 -30.71
C ILE A 29 31.49 0.62 -30.76
N VAL A 30 30.89 0.85 -31.94
CA VAL A 30 29.43 0.85 -32.11
C VAL A 30 28.85 -0.52 -31.73
N LEU A 31 29.51 -1.61 -32.15
CA LEU A 31 29.06 -2.97 -31.85
C LEU A 31 29.14 -3.29 -30.34
N VAL A 32 30.21 -2.86 -29.66
CA VAL A 32 30.35 -2.96 -28.20
C VAL A 32 29.27 -2.13 -27.49
N VAL A 33 29.03 -0.90 -27.93
CA VAL A 33 28.00 -0.03 -27.34
C VAL A 33 26.61 -0.64 -27.49
N ILE A 34 26.27 -1.17 -28.66
CA ILE A 34 25.00 -1.89 -28.88
C ILE A 34 24.89 -3.09 -27.93
N GLY A 35 25.96 -3.86 -27.76
CA GLY A 35 25.99 -4.98 -26.82
C GLY A 35 25.70 -4.56 -25.38
N ILE A 36 26.32 -3.48 -24.91
CA ILE A 36 26.09 -2.94 -23.55
C ILE A 36 24.66 -2.43 -23.40
N LEU A 37 24.15 -1.68 -24.39
CA LEU A 37 22.78 -1.14 -24.36
C LEU A 37 21.73 -2.25 -24.31
N ILE A 38 21.91 -3.34 -25.08
CA ILE A 38 21.03 -4.50 -25.03
C ILE A 38 21.09 -5.17 -23.67
N ALA A 39 22.29 -5.36 -23.10
CA ALA A 39 22.46 -5.96 -21.79
C ALA A 39 21.75 -5.16 -20.68
N VAL A 40 21.92 -3.83 -20.67
CA VAL A 40 21.22 -2.92 -19.74
C VAL A 40 19.71 -2.97 -19.97
N SER A 41 19.26 -2.92 -21.23
CA SER A 41 17.82 -2.96 -21.56
C SER A 41 17.13 -4.26 -21.09
N ILE A 42 17.83 -5.40 -21.18
CA ILE A 42 17.31 -6.68 -20.70
C ILE A 42 17.20 -6.68 -19.16
N ASP A 43 18.19 -6.12 -18.47
CA ASP A 43 18.18 -6.03 -17.00
C ASP A 43 17.05 -5.10 -16.51
N ASP A 44 16.92 -3.93 -17.12
CA ASP A 44 15.83 -2.97 -16.85
C ASP A 44 14.46 -3.61 -17.08
N TRP A 45 14.27 -4.35 -18.18
CA TRP A 45 13.01 -5.04 -18.47
C TRP A 45 12.68 -6.11 -17.43
N ASN A 46 13.67 -6.90 -16.99
CA ASN A 46 13.49 -7.90 -15.95
C ASN A 46 13.15 -7.25 -14.58
N SER A 47 13.82 -6.16 -14.25
CA SER A 47 13.55 -5.36 -13.05
C SER A 47 12.12 -4.82 -13.04
N GLU A 48 11.68 -4.25 -14.16
CA GLU A 48 10.33 -3.70 -14.32
C GLU A 48 9.25 -4.80 -14.22
N ASN A 49 9.50 -5.98 -14.78
CA ASN A 49 8.59 -7.12 -14.63
C ASN A 49 8.45 -7.57 -13.17
N LYS A 50 9.57 -7.63 -12.43
CA LYS A 50 9.55 -7.94 -10.99
C LYS A 50 8.79 -6.87 -10.20
N LYS A 51 9.02 -5.59 -10.52
CA LYS A 51 8.31 -4.45 -9.91
C LYS A 51 6.79 -4.57 -10.11
N LYS A 52 6.33 -4.84 -11.34
CA LYS A 52 4.91 -5.06 -11.66
C LYS A 52 4.32 -6.27 -10.95
N ALA A 53 5.06 -7.37 -10.86
CA ALA A 53 4.61 -8.56 -10.12
C ALA A 53 4.42 -8.24 -8.63
N SER A 54 5.39 -7.55 -8.00
CA SER A 54 5.26 -7.10 -6.61
C SER A 54 4.11 -6.12 -6.41
N GLN A 55 3.96 -5.13 -7.30
CA GLN A 55 2.85 -4.18 -7.25
C GLN A 55 1.50 -4.90 -7.29
N SER A 56 1.31 -5.85 -8.22
CA SER A 56 0.09 -6.64 -8.34
C SER A 56 -0.21 -7.46 -7.08
N ALA A 57 0.83 -8.07 -6.48
CA ALA A 57 0.69 -8.82 -5.24
C ALA A 57 0.21 -7.90 -4.08
N TYR A 58 0.80 -6.71 -3.93
CA TYR A 58 0.38 -5.75 -2.91
C TYR A 58 -1.02 -5.20 -3.15
N LEU A 59 -1.40 -4.89 -4.40
CA LEU A 59 -2.75 -4.44 -4.72
C LEU A 59 -3.80 -5.51 -4.36
N THR A 60 -3.48 -6.78 -4.62
CA THR A 60 -4.34 -7.91 -4.25
C THR A 60 -4.47 -8.04 -2.73
N ALA A 61 -3.34 -7.96 -2.01
CA ALA A 61 -3.32 -8.01 -0.55
C ALA A 61 -4.08 -6.84 0.09
N LEU A 62 -3.86 -5.61 -0.40
CA LEU A 62 -4.58 -4.41 0.04
C LEU A 62 -6.09 -4.55 -0.19
N LYS A 63 -6.49 -5.01 -1.38
CA LYS A 63 -7.90 -5.23 -1.68
C LYS A 63 -8.54 -6.20 -0.68
N SER A 64 -7.89 -7.34 -0.43
CA SER A 64 -8.38 -8.33 0.53
C SER A 64 -8.46 -7.76 1.96
N GLU A 65 -7.44 -7.00 2.38
CA GLU A 65 -7.43 -6.33 3.68
C GLU A 65 -8.59 -5.33 3.81
N PHE A 66 -8.81 -4.47 2.81
CA PHE A 66 -9.89 -3.48 2.81
C PHE A 66 -11.29 -4.11 2.72
N GLU A 67 -11.45 -5.20 1.99
CA GLU A 67 -12.72 -5.96 1.95
C GLU A 67 -13.05 -6.54 3.33
N GLY A 68 -12.06 -7.15 4.00
CA GLY A 68 -12.21 -7.64 5.37
C GLY A 68 -12.50 -6.51 6.37
N ASN A 69 -11.82 -5.37 6.21
CA ASN A 69 -12.03 -4.18 7.04
C ASN A 69 -13.41 -3.55 6.86
N SER A 70 -13.94 -3.58 5.64
CA SER A 70 -15.31 -3.15 5.33
C SER A 70 -16.33 -4.05 6.04
N GLU A 71 -16.10 -5.36 6.03
CA GLU A 71 -16.99 -6.29 6.73
C GLU A 71 -16.96 -6.09 8.25
N LYS A 72 -15.77 -5.95 8.85
CA LYS A 72 -15.64 -5.59 10.27
C LYS A 72 -16.40 -4.31 10.62
N LEU A 73 -16.31 -3.27 9.78
CA LEU A 73 -17.02 -2.01 10.00
C LEU A 73 -18.54 -2.20 9.97
N LYS A 74 -19.05 -3.02 9.04
CA LYS A 74 -20.49 -3.35 9.00
C LYS A 74 -20.93 -4.07 10.27
N GLN A 75 -20.15 -5.03 10.78
CA GLN A 75 -20.48 -5.74 12.01
C GLN A 75 -20.53 -4.80 13.21
N VAL A 76 -19.53 -3.92 13.37
CA VAL A 76 -19.54 -2.90 14.44
C VAL A 76 -20.75 -1.97 14.32
N ARG A 77 -21.10 -1.55 13.10
CA ARG A 77 -22.29 -0.73 12.86
C ARG A 77 -23.59 -1.44 13.26
N LEU A 78 -23.73 -2.72 12.91
CA LEU A 78 -24.91 -3.52 13.26
C LEU A 78 -25.05 -3.67 14.78
N ILE A 79 -23.96 -3.96 15.47
CA ILE A 79 -23.92 -4.02 16.93
C ILE A 79 -24.34 -2.67 17.53
N ASN A 80 -23.75 -1.57 17.06
CA ASN A 80 -24.08 -0.24 17.57
C ASN A 80 -25.57 0.12 17.35
N GLN A 81 -26.13 -0.24 16.20
CA GLN A 81 -27.55 -0.04 15.90
C GLN A 81 -28.45 -0.83 16.85
N ASN A 82 -28.10 -2.08 17.15
CA ASN A 82 -28.83 -2.90 18.11
C ASN A 82 -28.72 -2.34 19.54
N ASN A 83 -27.55 -1.83 19.91
CA ASN A 83 -27.34 -1.15 21.20
C ASN A 83 -28.22 0.08 21.34
N ILE A 84 -28.26 0.94 20.32
CA ILE A 84 -29.11 2.13 20.31
C ILE A 84 -30.60 1.75 20.37
N GLN A 85 -31.03 0.72 19.63
CA GLN A 85 -32.42 0.26 19.65
C GLN A 85 -32.82 -0.27 21.03
N SER A 86 -31.98 -1.09 21.63
CA SER A 86 -32.21 -1.65 22.97
C SER A 86 -32.25 -0.55 24.03
N ALA A 87 -31.36 0.44 23.92
CA ALA A 87 -31.29 1.58 24.84
C ALA A 87 -32.56 2.44 24.76
N ARG A 88 -33.02 2.74 23.54
CA ARG A 88 -34.28 3.46 23.33
C ARG A 88 -35.47 2.71 23.91
N ALA A 89 -35.52 1.39 23.73
CA ALA A 89 -36.57 0.57 24.31
C ALA A 89 -36.53 0.58 25.84
N LEU A 90 -35.34 0.51 26.47
CA LEU A 90 -35.22 0.66 27.93
C LEU A 90 -35.69 2.03 28.42
N LEU A 91 -35.30 3.11 27.73
CA LEU A 91 -35.71 4.47 28.08
C LEU A 91 -37.24 4.62 28.08
N GLN A 92 -37.94 4.00 27.13
CA GLN A 92 -39.40 4.00 27.06
C GLN A 92 -40.07 3.24 28.21
N LEU A 93 -39.36 2.31 28.85
CA LEU A 93 -39.86 1.56 30.00
C LEU A 93 -39.65 2.30 31.33
N MET A 94 -38.75 3.29 31.37
CA MET A 94 -38.55 4.10 32.58
C MET A 94 -39.82 4.87 32.94
N GLY A 95 -40.20 4.85 34.21
CA GLY A 95 -41.43 5.50 34.70
C GLY A 95 -42.73 4.72 34.42
N THR A 96 -42.65 3.53 33.82
CA THR A 96 -43.81 2.64 33.68
C THR A 96 -43.98 1.72 34.90
N SER A 97 -45.23 1.31 35.21
CA SER A 97 -45.48 0.44 36.38
C SER A 97 -44.76 -0.92 36.26
N PRO A 98 -44.21 -1.47 37.37
CA PRO A 98 -43.33 -2.66 37.37
C PRO A 98 -43.90 -3.91 36.67
N ASN A 99 -45.23 -4.06 36.63
CA ASN A 99 -45.89 -5.26 36.09
C ASN A 99 -46.10 -5.24 34.56
N LYS A 100 -45.60 -4.23 33.83
CA LYS A 100 -45.81 -4.09 32.38
C LYS A 100 -44.79 -4.84 31.51
N VAL A 101 -43.69 -5.32 32.07
CA VAL A 101 -42.59 -5.96 31.30
C VAL A 101 -42.07 -7.20 32.00
N SER A 102 -41.87 -8.27 31.24
CA SER A 102 -41.25 -9.49 31.76
C SER A 102 -39.77 -9.28 32.06
N VAL A 103 -39.27 -9.95 33.11
CA VAL A 103 -37.84 -9.95 33.47
C VAL A 103 -36.98 -10.37 32.29
N GLU A 104 -37.44 -11.33 31.48
CA GLU A 104 -36.72 -11.80 30.31
C GLU A 104 -36.56 -10.72 29.23
N LYS A 105 -37.62 -9.95 28.95
CA LYS A 105 -37.53 -8.83 28.01
C LYS A 105 -36.58 -7.75 28.52
N LEU A 106 -36.63 -7.44 29.82
CA LEU A 106 -35.72 -6.49 30.44
C LEU A 106 -34.26 -6.96 30.34
N ARG A 107 -34.00 -8.25 30.62
CA ARG A 107 -32.66 -8.87 30.50
C ARG A 107 -32.12 -8.75 29.08
N LEU A 108 -32.91 -9.11 28.07
CA LEU A 108 -32.50 -9.01 26.66
C LEU A 108 -32.18 -7.57 26.26
N LEU A 109 -33.00 -6.61 26.68
CA LEU A 109 -32.76 -5.19 26.41
C LEU A 109 -31.49 -4.68 27.09
N VAL A 110 -31.26 -5.02 28.36
CA VAL A 110 -30.02 -4.64 29.07
C VAL A 110 -28.80 -5.24 28.38
N ILE A 111 -28.77 -6.56 28.14
CA ILE A 111 -27.67 -7.21 27.42
C ILE A 111 -27.45 -6.54 26.07
N GLY A 112 -28.54 -6.30 25.33
CA GLY A 112 -28.54 -5.65 24.04
C GLY A 112 -27.99 -4.22 24.06
N THR A 113 -27.83 -3.56 25.21
CA THR A 113 -27.22 -2.22 25.31
C THR A 113 -25.74 -2.19 25.66
N ILE A 114 -25.28 -3.11 26.52
CA ILE A 114 -23.95 -3.00 27.16
C ILE A 114 -23.02 -4.18 26.88
N ALA A 115 -23.53 -5.30 26.36
CA ALA A 115 -22.76 -6.54 26.32
C ALA A 115 -21.68 -6.56 25.21
N ALA A 116 -21.82 -5.72 24.19
CA ALA A 116 -20.92 -5.72 23.05
C ALA A 116 -20.14 -4.40 22.96
N GLU A 117 -18.81 -4.52 22.89
CA GLU A 117 -17.90 -3.41 22.63
C GLU A 117 -18.14 -2.86 21.21
N VAL A 118 -18.38 -1.55 21.10
CA VAL A 118 -18.53 -0.85 19.82
C VAL A 118 -17.23 -0.12 19.53
N GLN A 119 -16.25 -0.82 18.95
CA GLN A 119 -15.00 -0.23 18.50
C GLN A 119 -14.57 -0.79 17.15
N TYR A 120 -14.15 0.08 16.24
CA TYR A 120 -13.63 -0.32 14.96
C TYR A 120 -12.13 -0.67 15.02
N ARG A 121 -11.82 -1.95 14.79
CA ARG A 121 -10.45 -2.48 14.80
C ARG A 121 -10.08 -3.11 13.45
N PRO A 122 -9.70 -2.30 12.44
CA PRO A 122 -9.29 -2.81 11.13
C PRO A 122 -7.96 -3.54 11.19
N ASN A 123 -7.72 -4.39 10.19
CA ASN A 123 -6.38 -4.87 9.86
C ASN A 123 -5.62 -3.76 9.13
N VAL A 124 -4.35 -3.59 9.46
CA VAL A 124 -3.47 -2.57 8.87
C VAL A 124 -2.12 -3.16 8.45
N GLY A 125 -1.98 -4.49 8.46
CA GLY A 125 -0.68 -5.15 8.29
C GLY A 125 -0.09 -4.91 6.90
N VAL A 126 -0.91 -4.99 5.84
CA VAL A 126 -0.43 -4.79 4.47
C VAL A 126 -0.02 -3.34 4.25
N ILE A 127 -0.86 -2.40 4.67
CA ILE A 127 -0.57 -0.98 4.48
C ILE A 127 0.61 -0.50 5.33
N GLU A 128 0.77 -0.99 6.56
CA GLU A 128 1.93 -0.71 7.41
C GLU A 128 3.21 -1.29 6.80
N GLU A 129 3.17 -2.51 6.25
CA GLU A 129 4.32 -3.08 5.54
C GLU A 129 4.73 -2.19 4.36
N ILE A 130 3.78 -1.77 3.53
CA ILE A 130 4.05 -0.91 2.37
C ILE A 130 4.72 0.40 2.78
N ILE A 131 4.18 1.07 3.80
CA ILE A 131 4.70 2.36 4.27
C ILE A 131 6.07 2.19 4.93
N SER A 132 6.20 1.25 5.86
CA SER A 132 7.42 1.06 6.66
C SER A 132 8.60 0.55 5.84
N SER A 133 8.34 -0.23 4.78
CA SER A 133 9.38 -0.77 3.91
C SER A 133 9.70 0.12 2.69
N GLY A 134 9.08 1.30 2.58
CA GLY A 134 9.33 2.22 1.46
C GLY A 134 8.78 1.73 0.11
N LYS A 135 7.86 0.75 0.11
CA LYS A 135 7.30 0.15 -1.12
C LYS A 135 6.22 1.02 -1.78
N LEU A 136 6.01 2.25 -1.30
CA LEU A 136 5.11 3.22 -1.92
C LEU A 136 5.50 3.54 -3.37
N ASP A 137 6.80 3.45 -3.71
CA ASP A 137 7.32 3.69 -5.06
C ASP A 137 6.93 2.61 -6.09
N LEU A 138 6.40 1.47 -5.61
CA LEU A 138 5.80 0.44 -6.48
C LEU A 138 4.50 0.94 -7.12
N PHE A 139 3.82 1.93 -6.52
CA PHE A 139 2.53 2.43 -6.99
C PHE A 139 2.75 3.69 -7.83
N GLU A 140 2.51 3.61 -9.13
CA GLU A 140 2.70 4.74 -10.05
C GLU A 140 1.71 5.89 -9.82
N SER A 141 0.50 5.59 -9.34
CA SER A 141 -0.56 6.59 -9.14
C SER A 141 -0.34 7.42 -7.88
N ASP A 142 -0.17 8.74 -8.06
CA ASP A 142 -0.15 9.71 -6.96
C ASP A 142 -1.38 9.64 -6.07
N SER A 143 -2.56 9.46 -6.67
CA SER A 143 -3.81 9.35 -5.92
C SER A 143 -3.83 8.12 -5.00
N ILE A 144 -3.34 6.97 -5.48
CA ILE A 144 -3.23 5.76 -4.64
C ILE A 144 -2.23 6.00 -3.51
N ARG A 145 -1.05 6.56 -3.82
CA ARG A 145 -0.04 6.87 -2.81
C ARG A 145 -0.60 7.79 -1.72
N TYR A 146 -1.31 8.85 -2.10
CA TYR A 146 -1.96 9.78 -1.18
C TYR A 146 -3.01 9.10 -0.29
N LEU A 147 -3.86 8.25 -0.87
CA LEU A 147 -4.88 7.52 -0.10
C LEU A 147 -4.27 6.54 0.90
N LEU A 148 -3.20 5.83 0.51
CA LEU A 148 -2.53 4.89 1.40
C LEU A 148 -1.82 5.60 2.55
N THR A 149 -1.12 6.70 2.29
CA THR A 149 -0.44 7.46 3.35
C THR A 149 -1.42 8.20 4.27
N GLY A 150 -2.57 8.63 3.75
CA GLY A 150 -3.62 9.28 4.53
C GLY A 150 -4.43 8.34 5.42
N TRP A 151 -4.45 7.02 5.14
CA TRP A 151 -5.29 6.06 5.85
C TRP A 151 -5.08 6.05 7.38
N SER A 152 -3.82 6.12 7.83
CA SER A 152 -3.50 6.13 9.27
C SER A 152 -4.09 7.35 9.99
N SER A 153 -4.17 8.49 9.30
CA SER A 153 -4.74 9.72 9.85
C SER A 153 -6.25 9.61 10.00
N GLU A 154 -6.94 9.06 9.00
CA GLU A 154 -8.39 8.80 9.08
C GLU A 154 -8.71 7.79 10.19
N LEU A 155 -7.94 6.71 10.31
CA LEU A 155 -8.12 5.73 11.38
C LEU A 155 -7.88 6.34 12.76
N THR A 156 -6.84 7.16 12.91
CA THR A 156 -6.53 7.84 14.17
C THR A 156 -7.68 8.77 14.58
N LYS A 157 -8.28 9.49 13.62
CA LYS A 157 -9.43 10.35 13.86
C LYS A 157 -10.65 9.56 14.37
N VAL A 158 -10.95 8.41 13.76
CA VAL A 158 -12.04 7.53 14.21
C VAL A 158 -11.76 7.01 15.63
N GLN A 159 -10.55 6.51 15.89
CA GLN A 159 -10.17 5.99 17.21
C GLN A 159 -10.20 7.07 18.29
N PHE A 160 -9.81 8.30 17.95
CA PHE A 160 -9.90 9.43 18.88
C PHE A 160 -11.36 9.74 19.24
N GLN A 161 -12.26 9.77 18.24
CA GLN A 161 -13.70 9.94 18.47
C GLN A 161 -14.27 8.83 19.37
N GLU A 162 -13.94 7.57 19.10
CA GLU A 162 -14.38 6.44 19.91
C GLU A 162 -13.87 6.53 21.37
N LYS A 163 -12.65 7.02 21.60
CA LYS A 163 -12.09 7.21 22.94
C LYS A 163 -12.73 8.38 23.69
N GLU A 164 -12.94 9.52 23.03
CA GLU A 164 -13.58 10.70 23.62
C GLU A 164 -15.00 10.39 24.10
N GLU A 165 -15.78 9.65 23.30
CA GLU A 165 -17.12 9.20 23.70
C GLU A 165 -17.07 8.31 24.96
N VAL A 166 -16.10 7.40 25.07
CA VAL A 166 -15.93 6.55 26.26
C VAL A 166 -15.55 7.36 27.50
N ILE A 167 -14.73 8.41 27.36
CA ILE A 167 -14.28 9.25 28.48
C ILE A 167 -15.39 10.19 28.95
N ARG A 168 -16.19 10.76 28.03
CA ARG A 168 -17.25 11.74 28.36
C ARG A 168 -18.38 11.16 29.23
N PHE A 169 -18.58 9.85 29.22
CA PHE A 169 -19.65 9.17 29.96
C PHE A 169 -19.15 8.32 31.16
N ARG A 170 -17.86 8.43 31.53
CA ARG A 170 -17.33 7.92 32.80
C ARG A 170 -17.25 9.04 33.83
#